data_AF-A0AAD6IN47-F1
#
_entry.id   AF-A0AAD6IN47-F1
#
_cell.length_a   1.000
_cell.length_b   1.000
_cell.length_c   1.000
_cell.angle_alpha   90.00
_cell.angle_beta   90.00
_cell.angle_gamma   90.00
#
_symmetry.space_group_name_H-M   'P 1'
#
loop_
_entity.id
_entity.type
_entity.pdbx_description
1 polymer ?
#
loop_
_entity_poly.entity_id
_entity_poly.type
_entity_poly.pdbx_seq_one_letter_code
_entity_poly.pdbx_strand_id
1 'polypeptide(L)'
;MTSLRTEDVTTVAEDNEGLKRLYKELTGYKEAVIEENGKWLSTNDNKILVRGPYDFTTAIVINLSGGEGSVSFFRGNDHLQSFPTSSNPTIRSKMVILDIGCYCWSMREALVKVIMKQE
;
A
#
# COMPACT_ATOMS: atom_id res chain seq x y z
N MET A 1 5.37 -8.59 19.49
CA MET A 1 4.44 -8.52 18.34
C MET A 1 4.86 -7.32 17.52
N THR A 2 5.30 -7.51 16.28
CA THR A 2 5.62 -6.39 15.40
C THR A 2 4.32 -5.90 14.77
N SER A 3 3.79 -4.77 15.25
CA SER A 3 2.63 -4.13 14.66
C SER A 3 3.04 -3.37 13.40
N LEU A 4 2.29 -3.51 12.31
CA LEU A 4 2.47 -2.67 11.13
C LEU A 4 2.18 -1.21 11.47
N ARG A 5 3.02 -0.31 10.97
CA ARG A 5 2.76 1.12 11.05
C ARG A 5 1.78 1.50 9.95
N THR A 6 0.63 2.05 10.33
CA THR A 6 -0.43 2.43 9.40
C THR A 6 -0.87 3.87 9.60
N GLU A 7 -1.24 4.57 8.52
CA GLU A 7 -1.75 5.95 8.54
C GLU A 7 -3.07 6.02 7.76
N ASP A 8 -4.03 6.82 8.25
CA ASP A 8 -5.23 7.15 7.46
C ASP A 8 -4.86 8.21 6.43
N VAL A 9 -5.06 7.89 5.16
CA VAL A 9 -4.70 8.76 4.03
C VAL A 9 -5.88 9.08 3.15
N THR A 10 -7.10 8.90 3.66
CA THR A 10 -8.35 9.07 2.92
C THR A 10 -8.44 10.42 2.21
N THR A 11 -7.99 11.49 2.85
CA THR A 11 -8.05 12.86 2.31
C THR A 11 -7.02 13.15 1.22
N VAL A 12 -5.93 12.38 1.15
CA VAL A 12 -4.81 12.61 0.23
C VAL A 12 -4.60 11.47 -0.77
N ALA A 13 -5.37 10.38 -0.69
CA ALA A 13 -5.14 9.16 -1.46
C ALA A 13 -5.13 9.35 -2.98
N GLU A 14 -5.86 10.34 -3.50
CA GLU A 14 -5.89 10.68 -4.92
C GLU A 14 -4.84 11.72 -5.33
N ASP A 15 -4.24 12.44 -4.36
CA ASP A 15 -3.16 13.39 -4.60
C ASP A 15 -1.81 12.69 -4.45
N ASN A 16 -1.19 12.36 -5.57
CA ASN A 16 0.09 11.67 -5.60
C ASN A 16 1.22 12.49 -4.94
N GLU A 17 1.21 13.82 -5.06
CA GLU A 17 2.22 14.67 -4.43
C GLU A 17 1.96 14.82 -2.92
N GLY A 18 0.69 14.87 -2.52
CA GLY A 18 0.26 14.78 -1.13
C GLY A 18 0.70 13.47 -0.46
N LEU A 19 0.47 12.33 -1.12
CA LEU A 19 0.91 11.01 -0.65
C LEU A 19 2.44 10.93 -0.49
N LYS A 20 3.20 11.40 -1.49
CA LYS A 20 4.67 11.44 -1.41
C LYS A 20 5.12 12.32 -0.25
N ARG A 21 4.52 13.49 -0.05
CA ARG A 21 4.88 14.39 1.05
C ARG A 21 4.64 13.74 2.40
N LEU A 22 3.45 13.19 2.63
CA LEU A 22 3.11 12.49 3.87
C LEU A 22 4.03 11.29 4.11
N TYR A 23 4.29 10.48 3.07
CA TYR A 23 5.24 9.37 3.17
C TYR A 23 6.64 9.84 3.61
N LYS A 24 7.17 10.93 3.03
CA LYS A 24 8.48 11.48 3.40
C LYS A 24 8.50 12.00 4.83
N GLU A 25 7.43 12.65 5.28
CA GLU A 25 7.27 13.09 6.67
C GLU A 25 7.26 11.90 7.64
N LEU A 26 6.56 10.82 7.29
CA LEU A 26 6.46 9.62 8.13
C LEU A 26 7.78 8.85 8.21
N THR A 27 8.53 8.77 7.12
CA THR A 27 9.69 7.87 6.97
C THR A 27 11.06 8.56 7.07
N GLY A 28 11.12 9.87 6.83
CA GLY A 28 12.37 10.63 6.75
C GLY A 28 13.14 10.45 5.43
N TYR A 29 12.59 9.73 4.44
CA TYR A 29 13.22 9.60 3.13
C TYR A 29 13.15 10.91 2.32
N LYS A 30 14.19 11.16 1.52
CA LYS A 30 14.29 12.39 0.71
C LYS A 30 13.42 12.35 -0.54
N GLU A 31 13.40 11.20 -1.21
CA GLU A 31 12.69 10.99 -2.46
C GLU A 31 11.68 9.85 -2.35
N ALA A 32 10.60 9.98 -3.12
CA ALA A 32 9.50 9.03 -3.14
C ALA A 32 8.89 8.97 -4.54
N VAL A 33 8.74 7.75 -5.06
CA VAL A 33 8.08 7.49 -6.34
C VAL A 33 6.87 6.60 -6.10
N ILE A 34 5.77 6.90 -6.79
CA ILE A 34 4.61 6.01 -6.83
C ILE A 34 4.65 5.28 -8.16
N GLU A 35 4.55 3.95 -8.10
CA GLU A 35 4.57 3.06 -9.28
C GLU A 35 3.47 3.43 -10.30
N GLU A 36 3.67 3.08 -11.57
CA GLU A 36 2.70 3.32 -12.67
C GLU A 36 2.21 4.77 -12.77
N ASN A 37 3.10 5.74 -12.51
CA ASN A 37 2.80 7.18 -12.48
C ASN A 37 1.66 7.52 -11.50
N GLY A 38 1.56 6.77 -10.40
CA GLY A 38 0.60 6.98 -9.33
C GLY A 38 -0.84 6.57 -9.65
N LYS A 39 -1.01 5.62 -10.57
CA LYS A 39 -2.29 4.95 -10.80
C LYS A 39 -2.57 3.91 -9.72
N TRP A 40 -3.85 3.66 -9.47
CA TRP A 40 -4.29 2.50 -8.69
C TRP A 40 -3.98 1.22 -9.46
N LEU A 41 -3.22 0.33 -8.84
CA LEU A 41 -2.94 -1.00 -9.35
C LEU A 41 -4.07 -1.93 -8.91
N SER A 42 -4.50 -2.79 -9.82
CA SER A 42 -5.49 -3.84 -9.54
C SER A 42 -4.92 -5.21 -9.88
N THR A 43 -5.40 -6.22 -9.16
CA THR A 43 -5.20 -7.64 -9.48
C THR A 43 -6.15 -8.18 -10.55
N ASN A 44 -6.90 -7.32 -11.26
CA ASN A 44 -7.79 -7.80 -12.32
C ASN A 44 -7.02 -8.53 -13.43
N ASP A 45 -5.82 -8.08 -13.75
CA ASP A 45 -4.96 -8.72 -14.76
C ASP A 45 -4.13 -9.88 -14.19
N ASN A 46 -3.87 -9.89 -12.89
CA ASN A 46 -3.05 -10.88 -12.18
C ASN A 46 -3.74 -11.31 -10.89
N LYS A 47 -4.13 -12.59 -10.76
CA LYS A 47 -4.90 -13.13 -9.61
C LYS A 47 -4.37 -12.71 -8.23
N ILE A 48 -3.06 -12.48 -8.12
CA ILE A 48 -2.37 -12.00 -6.92
C ILE A 48 -1.27 -11.02 -7.35
N LEU A 49 -1.15 -9.88 -6.67
CA LEU A 49 -0.05 -8.94 -6.80
C LEU A 49 0.81 -9.00 -5.54
N VAL A 50 2.11 -9.26 -5.70
CA VAL A 50 3.08 -9.32 -4.60
C VAL A 50 4.05 -8.13 -4.70
N ARG A 51 4.33 -7.47 -3.58
CA ARG A 51 5.30 -6.34 -3.47
C ARG A 51 6.17 -6.46 -2.22
N GLY A 52 7.49 -6.33 -2.38
CA GLY A 52 8.50 -6.60 -1.33
C GLY A 52 8.98 -8.07 -1.35
N PRO A 53 9.82 -8.53 -0.39
CA PRO A 53 10.59 -7.76 0.60
C PRO A 53 11.93 -7.24 0.05
N TYR A 54 12.26 -7.59 -1.20
CA TYR A 54 13.51 -7.22 -1.89
C TYR A 54 13.33 -6.10 -2.93
N ASP A 55 12.09 -5.64 -3.13
CA ASP A 55 11.80 -4.45 -3.92
C ASP A 55 12.06 -3.19 -3.08
N PHE A 56 12.36 -2.06 -3.73
CA PHE A 56 12.45 -0.74 -3.10
C PHE A 56 11.10 -0.21 -2.54
N THR A 57 10.07 -1.07 -2.49
CA THR A 57 8.74 -0.74 -1.97
C THR A 57 8.80 -0.59 -0.46
N THR A 58 8.37 0.57 0.01
CA THR A 58 8.46 0.99 1.42
C THR A 58 7.11 1.39 1.98
N ALA A 59 6.10 1.63 1.14
CA ALA A 59 4.73 1.78 1.60
C ALA A 59 3.70 1.30 0.58
N ILE A 60 2.57 0.81 1.08
CA ILE A 60 1.41 0.39 0.31
C ILE A 60 0.22 1.23 0.74
N VAL A 61 -0.38 1.95 -0.21
CA VAL A 61 -1.67 2.63 0.02
C VAL A 61 -2.77 1.71 -0.48
N ILE A 62 -3.75 1.43 0.37
CA ILE A 62 -4.87 0.53 0.09
C ILE A 62 -6.12 1.39 -0.03
N ASN A 63 -6.86 1.27 -1.13
CA ASN A 63 -8.20 1.80 -1.23
C ASN A 63 -9.18 0.77 -0.65
N LEU A 64 -9.61 0.98 0.60
CA LEU A 64 -10.52 0.08 1.31
C LEU A 64 -11.92 0.05 0.69
N SER A 65 -12.22 1.02 -0.17
CA SER A 65 -13.53 1.22 -0.81
C SER A 65 -13.53 0.95 -2.33
N GLY A 66 -12.39 0.54 -2.90
CA GLY A 66 -12.16 0.57 -4.35
C GLY A 66 -12.47 -0.72 -5.13
N GLY A 67 -12.65 -1.85 -4.45
CA GLY A 67 -12.91 -3.16 -5.06
C GLY A 67 -13.08 -4.26 -4.00
N GLU A 68 -13.63 -5.41 -4.37
CA GLU A 68 -13.91 -6.51 -3.44
C GLU A 68 -12.76 -7.50 -3.31
N GLY A 69 -11.96 -7.33 -2.25
CA GLY A 69 -10.69 -8.03 -2.13
C GLY A 69 -10.04 -8.00 -0.77
N SER A 70 -8.73 -8.21 -0.77
CA SER A 70 -7.93 -8.11 0.45
C SER A 70 -6.48 -7.80 0.16
N VAL A 71 -5.85 -7.00 1.02
CA VAL A 71 -4.40 -6.81 1.06
C VAL A 71 -3.85 -7.37 2.36
N SER A 72 -2.95 -8.34 2.28
CA SER A 72 -2.34 -9.02 3.42
C SER A 72 -0.86 -8.73 3.50
N PHE A 73 -0.33 -8.60 4.70
CA PHE A 73 1.05 -8.23 4.98
C PHE A 73 1.74 -9.34 5.78
N PHE A 74 2.99 -9.59 5.43
CA PHE A 74 3.78 -10.68 5.95
C PHE A 74 5.21 -10.24 6.25
N ARG A 75 5.89 -10.96 7.14
CA ARG A 75 7.35 -10.91 7.33
C ARG A 75 7.87 -12.34 7.30
N GLY A 76 8.63 -12.70 6.27
CA GLY A 76 8.95 -14.12 6.03
C GLY A 76 7.67 -14.94 5.85
N ASN A 77 7.44 -15.93 6.72
CA ASN A 77 6.22 -16.74 6.72
C ASN A 77 5.18 -16.27 7.75
N ASP A 78 5.49 -15.24 8.53
CA ASP A 78 4.59 -14.74 9.57
C ASP A 78 3.56 -13.79 8.96
N HIS A 79 2.29 -14.11 9.11
CA HIS A 79 1.19 -13.20 8.79
C HIS A 79 1.07 -12.12 9.85
N LEU A 80 1.11 -10.86 9.42
CA LEU A 80 1.06 -9.70 10.31
C LEU A 80 -0.35 -9.13 10.40
N GLN A 81 -0.97 -8.84 9.26
CA GLN A 81 -2.30 -8.23 9.20
C GLN A 81 -2.92 -8.38 7.81
N SER A 82 -4.25 -8.39 7.74
CA SER A 82 -5.00 -8.28 6.49
C SER A 82 -5.99 -7.13 6.55
N PHE A 83 -6.16 -6.46 5.41
CA PHE A 83 -7.14 -5.40 5.20
C PHE A 83 -8.11 -5.87 4.12
N PRO A 84 -9.36 -6.22 4.49
CA PRO A 84 -10.39 -6.47 3.48
C PRO A 84 -10.74 -5.16 2.78
N THR A 85 -10.98 -5.24 1.48
CA THR A 85 -11.48 -4.12 0.66
C THR A 85 -12.87 -4.49 0.14
N SER A 86 -13.74 -3.49 -0.02
CA SER A 86 -15.10 -3.69 -0.53
C SER A 86 -15.52 -2.49 -1.36
N SER A 87 -16.31 -2.68 -2.41
CA SER A 87 -16.89 -1.57 -3.16
C SER A 87 -17.86 -0.78 -2.27
N ASN A 88 -17.52 0.46 -1.94
CA ASN A 88 -18.34 1.30 -1.04
C ASN A 88 -18.35 2.76 -1.53
N PRO A 89 -19.51 3.47 -1.50
CA PRO A 89 -19.59 4.87 -1.90
C PRO A 89 -18.76 5.81 -1.00
N THR A 90 -18.49 5.45 0.26
CA THR A 90 -17.63 6.24 1.15
C THR A 90 -16.19 5.85 0.95
N ILE A 91 -15.39 6.72 0.31
CA ILE A 91 -13.97 6.51 0.08
C ILE A 91 -13.24 6.42 1.43
N ARG A 92 -12.42 5.37 1.57
CA ARG A 92 -11.52 5.18 2.72
C ARG A 92 -10.21 4.61 2.21
N SER A 93 -9.10 5.17 2.67
CA SER A 93 -7.77 4.74 2.24
C SER A 93 -6.81 4.69 3.40
N LYS A 94 -5.93 3.69 3.40
CA LYS A 94 -4.94 3.48 4.45
C LYS A 94 -3.56 3.25 3.85
N MET A 95 -2.55 3.92 4.38
CA MET A 95 -1.16 3.67 4.05
C MET A 95 -0.56 2.71 5.08
N VAL A 96 0.20 1.73 4.62
CA VAL A 96 0.97 0.81 5.46
C VAL A 96 2.45 1.00 5.13
N ILE A 97 3.25 1.38 6.12
CA ILE A 97 4.71 1.50 5.98
C ILE A 97 5.32 0.11 6.20
N LEU A 98 6.13 -0.33 5.24
CA LEU A 98 6.81 -1.61 5.28
C LEU A 98 8.18 -1.47 5.93
N ASP A 99 8.38 -2.22 7.02
CA ASP A 99 9.72 -2.46 7.55
C ASP A 99 10.52 -3.39 6.63
N ILE A 100 11.85 -3.41 6.81
CA ILE A 100 12.74 -4.35 6.12
C ILE A 100 12.27 -5.79 6.34
N GLY A 101 12.18 -6.55 5.25
CA GLY A 101 11.73 -7.95 5.27
C GLY A 101 10.21 -8.14 5.24
N CYS A 102 9.43 -7.05 5.28
CA CYS A 102 7.98 -7.12 5.09
C CYS A 102 7.60 -7.06 3.61
N TYR A 103 6.52 -7.75 3.25
CA TYR A 103 5.93 -7.71 1.91
C TYR A 103 4.42 -7.78 1.99
N CYS A 104 3.73 -7.42 0.90
CA CYS A 104 2.28 -7.51 0.81
C CYS A 104 1.82 -8.39 -0.35
N TRP A 105 0.67 -9.04 -0.15
CA TRP A 105 -0.13 -9.67 -1.20
C TRP A 105 -1.44 -8.89 -1.34
N SER A 106 -1.68 -8.31 -2.51
CA SER A 106 -3.02 -7.85 -2.91
C SER A 106 -3.70 -8.95 -3.70
N MET A 107 -4.99 -9.18 -3.44
CA MET A 107 -5.78 -10.23 -4.06
C MET A 107 -7.19 -9.73 -4.36
N ARG A 108 -7.81 -10.30 -5.41
CA ARG A 108 -9.22 -10.12 -5.81
C ARG A 108 -9.60 -8.64 -5.94
N GLU A 109 -9.38 -8.05 -7.10
CA GLU A 109 -9.73 -6.64 -7.44
C GLU A 109 -9.31 -5.53 -6.44
N ALA A 110 -8.55 -5.85 -5.38
CA ALA A 110 -8.13 -4.87 -4.39
C ALA A 110 -7.20 -3.84 -5.04
N LEU A 111 -7.53 -2.57 -4.82
CA LEU A 111 -6.82 -1.45 -5.41
C LEU A 111 -5.74 -0.92 -4.47
N VAL A 112 -4.51 -0.86 -4.97
CA VAL A 112 -3.37 -0.35 -4.21
C VAL A 112 -2.53 0.66 -4.99
N LYS A 113 -1.90 1.61 -4.31
CA LYS A 113 -0.74 2.35 -4.83
C LYS A 113 0.50 1.88 -4.10
N VAL A 114 1.59 1.74 -4.85
CA VAL A 114 2.87 1.26 -4.35
C VAL A 114 3.83 2.45 -4.31
N ILE A 115 4.35 2.76 -3.13
CA ILE A 115 5.34 3.83 -2.94
C ILE A 115 6.70 3.18 -2.73
N MET A 116 7.67 3.62 -3.53
CA MET A 116 9.06 3.18 -3.50
C MET A 116 9.96 4.30 -3.02
N LYS A 117 11.00 3.96 -2.25
CA LYS A 117 12.11 4.88 -2.01
C LYS A 117 12.91 5.04 -3.30
N GLN A 118 13.36 6.26 -3.59
CA GLN A 118 14.38 6.51 -4.60
C GLN A 118 15.64 7.02 -3.87
N GLU A 119 16.81 6.49 -4.25
CA GLU A 119 18.10 6.91 -3.68
C GLU A 119 18.66 8.13 -4.43
#